data_AF-F5NRF6-F1
#
_entry.id   AF-F5NRF6-F1
#
_cell.length_a   1.000
_cell.length_b   1.000
_cell.length_c   1.000
_cell.angle_alpha   90.00
_cell.angle_beta   90.00
_cell.angle_gamma   90.00
#
_symmetry.space_group_name_H-M   'P 1'
#
loop_
_entity.id
_entity.type
_entity.pdbx_description
1 polymer ?
#
loop_
_entity_poly.entity_id
_entity_poly.type
_entity_poly.pdbx_seq_one_letter_code
_entity_poly.pdbx_strand_id
1 'polypeptide(L)' 'MLDKIDRKLLALLQQDCTLSLQALAEAVNLTTPPAGSA' A
#
# COMPACT_ATOMS: atom_id res chain seq x y z
N MET A 1 -12.10 11.65 -7.29
CA MET A 1 -12.71 10.31 -7.18
C MET A 1 -11.64 9.41 -6.60
N LEU A 2 -11.83 8.87 -5.39
CA LEU A 2 -10.84 7.99 -4.76
C LEU A 2 -10.79 6.68 -5.53
N ASP A 3 -9.60 6.29 -5.99
CA ASP A 3 -9.39 5.05 -6.71
C ASP A 3 -9.52 3.85 -5.74
N LYS A 4 -9.59 2.64 -6.28
CA LYS A 4 -9.72 1.41 -5.48
C LYS A 4 -8.50 1.23 -4.56
N ILE A 5 -7.32 1.68 -5.00
CA ILE A 5 -6.10 1.69 -4.19
C ILE A 5 -6.26 2.62 -2.98
N ASP A 6 -6.71 3.86 -3.20
CA ASP A 6 -6.87 4.83 -2.10
C ASP A 6 -7.87 4.32 -1.05
N ARG A 7 -8.99 3.73 -1.49
CA ARG A 7 -9.97 3.13 -0.58
C ARG A 7 -9.37 1.99 0.24
N LYS A 8 -8.49 1.19 -0.34
CA LYS A 8 -7.82 0.08 0.33
C LYS A 8 -6.77 0.59 1.33
N LEU A 9 -5.97 1.59 0.96
CA LEU A 9 -5.02 2.25 1.85
C LEU A 9 -5.72 2.89 3.04
N LEU A 10 -6.83 3.59 2.80
CA LEU A 10 -7.63 4.19 3.87
C LEU A 10 -8.21 3.12 4.79
N ALA A 11 -8.72 2.00 4.26
CA ALA A 11 -9.24 0.90 5.08
C ALA A 11 -8.14 0.25 5.95
N LEU A 12 -6.93 0.06 5.39
CA LEU A 12 -5.79 -0.48 6.12
C LEU A 12 -5.33 0.46 7.25
N LEU A 13 -5.18 1.75 6.94
CA LEU A 13 -4.83 2.76 7.94
C LEU A 13 -5.92 2.91 9.01
N GLN A 14 -7.20 2.85 8.63
CA GLN A 14 -8.31 2.89 9.59
C GLN A 14 -8.32 1.69 10.54
N GLN A 15 -7.89 0.50 10.06
CA GLN A 15 -7.72 -0.66 10.93
C GLN A 15 -6.47 -0.55 11.80
N ASP A 16 -5.36 -0.09 11.22
CA ASP A 16 -4.07 0.03 11.90
C ASP A 16 -3.26 1.21 11.36
N CYS A 17 -3.28 2.31 12.12
CA CYS A 17 -2.54 3.53 11.77
C CYS A 17 -1.03 3.41 12.01
N THR A 18 -0.52 2.28 12.51
CA THR A 18 0.92 2.07 12.78
C THR A 18 1.63 1.37 11.63
N LEU A 19 0.87 0.96 10.59
CA LEU A 19 1.42 0.32 9.40
C LEU A 19 2.47 1.20 8.72
N SER A 20 3.63 0.60 8.47
CA SER A 20 4.69 1.23 7.68
C SER A 20 4.34 1.29 6.20
N LEU A 21 4.94 2.24 5.48
CA LEU A 21 4.75 2.39 4.02
C LEU A 21 4.99 1.08 3.25
N GLN A 22 5.94 0.27 3.68
CA GLN A 22 6.23 -1.04 3.09
C GLN A 22 5.07 -2.03 3.26
N ALA A 23 4.45 -2.08 4.45
CA ALA A 23 3.29 -2.93 4.72
C ALA A 23 2.05 -2.48 3.92
N LEU A 24 1.87 -1.16 3.78
CA LEU A 24 0.81 -0.59 2.93
C LEU A 24 1.03 -0.96 1.46
N ALA A 25 2.26 -0.86 0.94
CA ALA A 25 2.63 -1.20 -0.44
C ALA A 25 2.43 -2.69 -0.77
N GLU A 26 2.82 -3.58 0.14
CA GLU A 26 2.56 -5.02 0.07
C GLU A 26 1.06 -5.30 0.01
N ALA A 27 0.28 -4.70 0.92
CA ALA A 27 -1.16 -4.95 1.02
C ALA A 27 -1.97 -4.44 -0.19
N VAL A 28 -1.51 -3.39 -0.88
CA VAL A 28 -2.11 -2.94 -2.14
C VAL A 28 -1.52 -3.62 -3.37
N ASN A 29 -0.63 -4.60 -3.18
CA ASN A 29 -0.07 -5.43 -4.24
C ASN A 29 0.60 -4.59 -5.34
N LEU A 30 1.27 -3.50 -4.94
CA LEU A 30 2.23 -2.77 -5.78
C LEU A 30 3.48 -3.65 -5.95
N THR A 31 3.33 -4.82 -6.55
CA THR A 31 4.44 -5.58 -7.12
C THR A 31 4.85 -4.86 -8.40
N THR A 32 5.52 -3.71 -8.24
CA THR A 32 6.51 -3.34 -9.24
C THR A 32 7.61 -4.38 -9.09
N PRO A 33 7.90 -5.23 -10.10
CA PRO A 33 9.17 -5.95 -10.10
C PRO A 33 10.30 -4.94 -9.83
N PRO A 34 11.33 -5.32 -9.05
CA PRO A 34 12.28 -4.35 -8.51
C PRO A 34 13.00 -3.64 -9.66
N ALA A 35 12.60 -2.40 -9.96
CA ALA A 35 13.35 -1.53 -10.87
C ALA A 35 14.50 -0.85 -10.11
N GLY A 36 15.31 -1.64 -9.40
CA GLY A 36 16.37 -1.09 -8.54
C GLY A 36 17.22 -2.09 -7.76
N SER A 37 17.36 -3.33 -8.22
CA SER A 37 18.48 -4.19 -7.79
C SER A 37 19.58 -4.12 -8.85
N ALA A 38 20.46 -3.13 -8.71
CA ALA A 38 21.78 -3.02 -9.34
C ALA A 38 22.70 -2.27 -8.37
#